data_AF-A0A4C1V721-F1
#
_entry.id   AF-A0A4C1V721-F1
#
_cell.length_a   1.000
_cell.length_b   1.000
_cell.length_c   1.000
_cell.angle_alpha   90.00
_cell.angle_beta   90.00
_cell.angle_gamma   90.00
#
_symmetry.space_group_name_H-M   'P 1'
#
loop_
_entity.id
_entity.type
_entity.pdbx_description
1 polymer ?
#
loop_
_entity_poly.entity_id
_entity_poly.type
_entity_poly.pdbx_seq_one_letter_code
_entity_poly.pdbx_strand_id
1 'polypeptide(L)'
;MPLLSILLIHLTINSTREDTLTKIILVTFSFILPHMIQFVLIAYLYTLLLFVKYILRDISGIFLHMKKVTMRNFYQFEEKSFLFHLRNVKMSYMEVFEVTKDLNNTFEVPILITIIGCFHAIVSEAHIIYHGVIVEKMLHFHWIINCSMWIIWQMLKIHVLSRCGETLKLEVCFD
;
A
#
# COMPACT_ATOMS: atom_id res chain seq x y z
N MET A 1 -2.02 -9.99 -4.71
CA MET A 1 -3.49 -10.14 -4.73
C MET A 1 -4.22 -8.80 -4.69
N PRO A 2 -4.03 -7.90 -3.69
CA PRO A 2 -4.84 -6.68 -3.60
C PRO A 2 -4.61 -5.68 -4.75
N LEU A 3 -3.37 -5.54 -5.24
CA LEU A 3 -3.05 -4.65 -6.37
C LEU A 3 -3.70 -5.07 -7.70
N LEU A 4 -3.90 -6.38 -7.92
CA LEU A 4 -4.56 -6.90 -9.11
C LEU A 4 -6.07 -6.62 -9.06
N SER A 5 -6.71 -6.84 -7.91
CA SER A 5 -8.11 -6.49 -7.67
C SER A 5 -8.34 -5.00 -7.87
N ILE A 6 -7.36 -4.18 -7.46
CA ILE A 6 -7.34 -2.77 -7.76
C ILE A 6 -7.26 -2.61 -9.30
N LEU A 7 -6.20 -3.01 -10.00
CA LEU A 7 -6.14 -2.82 -11.46
C LEU A 7 -7.41 -3.25 -12.26
N LEU A 8 -8.02 -4.38 -11.90
CA LEU A 8 -9.25 -4.89 -12.53
C LEU A 8 -10.47 -3.98 -12.31
N ILE A 9 -10.71 -3.48 -11.10
CA ILE A 9 -11.84 -2.59 -10.83
C ILE A 9 -11.69 -1.26 -11.57
N HIS A 10 -10.46 -0.74 -11.70
CA HIS A 10 -10.20 0.46 -12.50
C HIS A 10 -10.56 0.29 -13.98
N LEU A 11 -10.18 -0.85 -14.54
CA LEU A 11 -10.45 -1.19 -15.94
C LEU A 11 -11.95 -1.35 -16.18
N THR A 12 -12.67 -2.03 -15.28
CA THR A 12 -14.12 -2.21 -15.40
C THR A 12 -14.87 -0.89 -15.31
N ILE A 13 -14.47 0.00 -14.40
CA ILE A 13 -15.12 1.29 -14.19
C ILE A 13 -14.95 2.23 -15.40
N ASN A 14 -13.76 2.25 -16.00
CA ASN A 14 -13.50 3.13 -17.14
C ASN A 14 -14.10 2.58 -18.45
N SER A 15 -14.32 1.27 -18.55
CA SER A 15 -14.87 0.63 -19.75
C SER A 15 -16.40 0.78 -19.87
N THR A 16 -17.09 1.06 -18.78
CA THR A 16 -18.57 1.17 -18.74
C THR A 16 -19.10 2.58 -18.93
N ARG A 17 -18.22 3.54 -19.25
CA ARG A 17 -18.55 4.97 -19.31
C ARG A 17 -19.03 5.37 -20.71
N GLU A 18 -20.31 5.73 -20.83
CA GLU A 18 -20.88 6.30 -22.06
C GLU A 18 -20.82 7.83 -22.00
N ASP A 19 -19.79 8.43 -22.58
CA ASP A 19 -19.59 9.88 -22.61
C ASP A 19 -19.16 10.38 -23.99
N THR A 20 -19.35 11.68 -24.26
CA THR A 20 -18.83 12.33 -25.48
C THR A 20 -17.30 12.43 -25.44
N LEU A 21 -16.64 12.43 -26.61
CA LEU A 21 -15.17 12.44 -26.72
C LEU A 21 -14.51 13.57 -25.90
N THR A 22 -15.10 14.76 -25.87
CA THR A 22 -14.60 15.89 -25.07
C THR A 22 -14.67 15.62 -23.57
N LYS A 23 -15.77 15.01 -23.09
CA LYS A 23 -15.90 14.60 -21.68
C LYS A 23 -14.91 13.50 -21.34
N ILE A 24 -14.71 12.54 -22.23
CA ILE A 24 -13.71 11.47 -22.05
C ILE A 24 -12.32 12.07 -21.89
N ILE A 25 -11.89 12.97 -22.78
CA ILE A 25 -10.57 13.60 -22.69
C ILE A 25 -10.43 14.37 -21.38
N LEU A 26 -11.41 15.20 -21.03
CA LEU A 26 -11.40 16.00 -19.81
C LEU A 26 -11.22 15.10 -18.57
N VAL A 27 -12.05 14.06 -18.46
CA VAL A 27 -12.05 13.10 -17.36
C VAL A 27 -10.73 12.34 -17.29
N THR A 28 -10.19 11.93 -18.43
CA THR A 28 -8.95 11.17 -18.48
C THR A 28 -7.81 11.97 -17.86
N PHE A 29 -7.69 13.25 -18.21
CA PHE A 29 -6.61 14.10 -17.69
C PHE A 29 -6.89 14.63 -16.28
N SER A 30 -8.15 14.97 -15.96
CA SER A 30 -8.49 15.58 -14.67
C SER A 30 -8.68 14.58 -13.54
N PHE A 31 -9.01 13.31 -13.86
CA PHE A 31 -9.43 12.33 -12.87
C PHE A 31 -8.69 11.00 -12.99
N ILE A 32 -8.64 10.40 -14.19
CA ILE A 32 -8.02 9.08 -14.38
C ILE A 32 -6.50 9.16 -14.18
N LEU A 33 -5.83 10.13 -14.81
CA LEU A 33 -4.38 10.27 -14.74
C LEU A 33 -3.87 10.50 -13.30
N PRO A 34 -4.44 11.43 -12.50
CA PRO A 34 -4.08 11.56 -11.09
C PRO A 34 -4.28 10.27 -10.28
N HIS A 35 -5.37 9.55 -10.52
CA HIS A 35 -5.63 8.28 -9.85
C HIS A 35 -4.66 7.16 -10.26
N MET A 36 -4.23 7.14 -11.53
CA MET A 36 -3.20 6.22 -12.00
C MET A 36 -1.84 6.53 -11.37
N ILE A 37 -1.47 7.80 -11.25
CA ILE A 37 -0.25 8.21 -10.55
C ILE A 37 -0.31 7.79 -9.08
N GLN A 38 -1.42 8.02 -8.39
CA GLN A 38 -1.64 7.56 -7.02
C GLN A 38 -1.53 6.03 -6.90
N PHE A 39 -2.10 5.29 -7.85
CA PHE A 39 -2.02 3.84 -7.85
C PHE A 39 -0.58 3.34 -8.04
N VAL A 40 0.17 3.92 -8.97
CA VAL A 40 1.59 3.59 -9.18
C VAL A 40 2.39 3.88 -7.92
N LEU A 41 2.13 4.99 -7.24
CA LEU A 41 2.79 5.34 -5.98
C LEU A 41 2.46 4.33 -4.86
N ILE A 42 1.20 3.91 -4.71
CA ILE A 42 0.80 2.87 -3.75
C ILE A 42 1.47 1.54 -4.09
N ALA A 43 1.51 1.15 -5.37
CA ALA A 43 2.13 -0.10 -5.80
C ALA A 43 3.64 -0.11 -5.54
N TYR A 44 4.31 1.02 -5.78
CA TYR A 44 5.73 1.21 -5.50
C TYR A 44 6.03 1.12 -4.00
N LEU A 45 5.27 1.86 -3.17
CA LEU A 45 5.38 1.79 -1.71
C LEU A 45 5.15 0.36 -1.19
N TYR A 46 4.10 -0.32 -1.67
CA TYR A 46 3.81 -1.70 -1.31
C TYR A 46 4.97 -2.63 -1.62
N THR A 47 5.62 -2.44 -2.77
CA THR A 47 6.76 -3.27 -3.20
C THR A 47 8.00 -3.01 -2.34
N LEU A 48 8.29 -1.75 -2.03
CA LEU A 48 9.39 -1.37 -1.13
C LEU A 48 9.21 -1.96 0.27
N LEU A 49 7.99 -1.91 0.82
CA LEU A 49 7.70 -2.48 2.12
C LEU A 49 7.83 -4.00 2.13
N LEU A 50 7.41 -4.69 1.06
CA LEU A 50 7.69 -6.12 0.93
C LEU A 50 9.19 -6.41 0.90
N PHE A 51 9.99 -5.58 0.23
CA PHE A 51 11.43 -5.76 0.19
C PHE A 51 12.06 -5.61 1.59
N VAL A 52 11.69 -4.57 2.33
CA VAL A 52 12.08 -4.36 3.74
C VAL A 52 11.69 -5.57 4.59
N LYS A 53 10.45 -6.05 4.47
CA LYS A 53 9.96 -7.25 5.15
C LYS A 53 10.82 -8.48 4.87
N TYR A 54 11.18 -8.72 3.60
CA TYR A 54 11.99 -9.87 3.22
C TYR A 54 13.38 -9.80 3.82
N ILE A 55 14.01 -8.61 3.84
CA ILE A 55 15.31 -8.41 4.49
C ILE A 55 15.20 -8.67 5.99
N LEU A 56 14.20 -8.10 6.67
CA LEU A 56 13.98 -8.33 8.11
C LEU A 56 13.79 -9.81 8.43
N ARG A 57 13.02 -10.54 7.61
CA ARG A 57 12.79 -11.97 7.79
C ARG A 57 14.06 -12.79 7.58
N ASP A 58 14.91 -12.40 6.64
CA ASP A 58 16.20 -13.05 6.39
C ASP A 58 17.16 -12.84 7.57
N ILE A 59 17.27 -11.59 8.06
CA ILE A 59 18.05 -11.23 9.26
C ILE A 59 17.56 -12.04 10.48
N SER A 60 16.23 -12.13 10.70
CA SER A 60 15.67 -12.90 11.81
C SER A 60 15.94 -14.41 11.68
N GLY A 61 15.90 -14.94 10.46
CA GLY A 61 16.26 -16.32 10.15
C GLY A 61 17.72 -16.65 10.50
N ILE A 62 18.65 -15.75 10.16
CA ILE A 62 20.07 -15.86 10.52
C ILE A 62 20.24 -15.84 12.04
N PHE A 63 19.54 -14.96 12.75
CA PHE A 63 19.60 -14.89 14.21
C PHE A 63 19.10 -16.17 14.88
N LEU A 64 18.02 -16.76 14.35
CA LEU A 64 17.41 -17.98 14.87
C LEU A 64 18.29 -19.21 14.57
N HIS A 65 18.98 -19.22 13.43
CA HIS A 65 20.00 -20.21 13.10
C HIS A 65 21.21 -20.11 14.03
N MET A 66 21.73 -18.89 14.24
CA MET A 66 22.82 -18.65 15.20
C MET A 66 22.44 -19.15 16.60
N LYS A 67 21.26 -18.77 17.12
CA LYS A 67 20.78 -19.22 18.45
C LYS A 67 20.72 -20.74 18.58
N LYS A 68 20.26 -21.44 17.53
CA LYS A 68 20.22 -22.92 17.50
C LYS A 68 21.61 -23.55 17.46
N VAL A 69 22.55 -22.96 16.72
CA VAL A 69 23.94 -23.44 16.65
C VAL A 69 24.68 -23.20 17.98
N THR A 70 24.49 -22.04 18.61
CA THR A 70 25.08 -21.72 19.92
C THR A 70 24.56 -22.67 21.01
N MET A 71 23.27 -23.00 21.01
CA MET A 71 22.68 -24.00 21.92
C MET A 71 23.25 -25.42 21.73
N ARG A 72 23.70 -25.76 20.51
CA ARG A 72 24.21 -27.10 20.18
C ARG A 72 25.72 -27.27 20.41
N ASN A 73 26.49 -26.20 20.26
CA ASN A 73 27.95 -26.23 20.16
C ASN A 73 28.65 -25.33 21.21
N PHE A 74 28.25 -25.42 22.48
CA PHE A 74 28.85 -24.68 23.59
C PHE A 74 30.35 -24.93 23.83
N TYR A 75 31.03 -25.77 23.04
CA TYR A 75 32.41 -26.20 23.30
C TYR A 75 33.48 -25.80 22.27
N GLN A 76 33.17 -25.14 21.15
CA GLN A 76 34.21 -25.02 20.10
C GLN A 76 34.10 -23.89 19.05
N PHE A 77 33.36 -22.81 19.31
CA PHE A 77 33.35 -21.67 18.37
C PHE A 77 34.35 -20.59 18.81
N GLU A 78 35.29 -20.25 17.91
CA GLU A 78 36.19 -19.11 18.09
C GLU A 78 35.38 -17.83 18.28
N GLU A 79 35.44 -17.29 19.50
CA GLU A 79 34.72 -16.12 20.02
C GLU A 79 34.74 -14.90 19.07
N LYS A 80 35.82 -14.75 18.29
CA LYS A 80 36.01 -13.66 17.31
C LYS A 80 35.10 -13.76 16.08
N SER A 81 34.85 -14.98 15.58
CA SER A 81 34.02 -15.19 14.39
C SER A 81 32.54 -14.91 14.67
N PHE A 82 32.07 -15.28 15.86
CA PHE A 82 30.72 -15.04 16.34
C PHE A 82 30.45 -13.55 16.59
N LEU A 83 31.38 -12.84 17.25
CA LEU A 83 31.30 -11.39 17.46
C LEU A 83 31.25 -10.60 16.14
N PHE A 84 32.03 -11.02 15.14
CA PHE A 84 32.01 -10.40 13.81
C PHE A 84 30.67 -10.63 13.10
N HIS A 85 30.12 -11.85 13.16
CA HIS A 85 28.83 -12.17 12.53
C HIS A 85 27.67 -11.44 13.21
N LEU A 86 27.68 -11.33 14.55
CA LEU A 86 26.69 -10.57 15.32
C LEU A 86 26.75 -9.07 15.00
N ARG A 87 27.96 -8.51 14.85
CA ARG A 87 28.16 -7.11 14.45
C ARG A 87 27.56 -6.84 13.07
N ASN A 88 27.77 -7.73 12.10
CA ASN A 88 27.22 -7.58 10.75
C ASN A 88 25.69 -7.62 10.76
N VAL A 89 25.09 -8.56 11.50
CA VAL A 89 23.63 -8.64 11.68
C VAL A 89 23.07 -7.36 12.31
N LYS A 90 23.75 -6.81 13.33
CA LYS A 90 23.35 -5.54 13.96
C LYS A 90 23.42 -4.37 12.98
N MET A 91 24.47 -4.29 12.16
CA MET A 91 24.59 -3.22 11.15
C MET A 91 23.49 -3.33 10.11
N SER A 92 23.21 -4.54 9.59
CA SER A 92 22.11 -4.74 8.63
C SER A 92 20.75 -4.37 9.22
N TYR A 93 20.51 -4.65 10.52
CA TYR A 93 19.28 -4.22 11.19
C TYR A 93 19.19 -2.69 11.31
N MET A 94 20.28 -2.01 11.66
CA MET A 94 20.32 -0.55 11.73
C MET A 94 20.09 0.09 10.35
N GLU A 95 20.69 -0.44 9.29
CA GLU A 95 20.47 0.01 7.91
C GLU A 95 19.00 -0.14 7.49
N VAL A 96 18.36 -1.27 7.81
CA VAL A 96 16.94 -1.48 7.50
C VAL A 96 16.04 -0.52 8.28
N PHE A 97 16.38 -0.23 9.53
CA PHE A 97 15.66 0.75 10.34
C PHE A 97 15.78 2.16 9.75
N GLU A 98 16.98 2.56 9.32
CA GLU A 98 17.19 3.85 8.65
C GLU A 98 16.41 3.95 7.34
N VAL A 99 16.47 2.92 6.48
CA VAL A 99 15.68 2.86 5.24
C VAL A 99 14.18 2.97 5.54
N THR A 100 13.70 2.32 6.59
CA THR A 100 12.28 2.39 6.99
C THR A 100 11.89 3.80 7.41
N LYS A 101 12.75 4.49 8.15
CA LYS A 101 12.54 5.89 8.55
C LYS A 101 12.51 6.82 7.34
N ASP A 102 13.42 6.64 6.40
CA ASP A 102 13.50 7.44 5.17
C ASP A 102 12.29 7.21 4.27
N LEU A 103 11.80 5.96 4.18
CA LEU A 103 10.55 5.64 3.52
C LEU A 103 9.39 6.38 4.17
N ASN A 104 9.29 6.37 5.50
CA ASN A 104 8.22 7.09 6.19
C ASN A 104 8.27 8.59 5.90
N ASN A 105 9.43 9.22 6.03
CA ASN A 105 9.61 10.66 5.75
C ASN A 105 9.29 11.02 4.29
N THR A 106 9.61 10.13 3.35
CA THR A 106 9.38 10.37 1.92
C THR A 106 7.92 10.19 1.53
N PHE A 107 7.25 9.18 2.11
CA PHE A 107 5.90 8.79 1.70
C PHE A 107 4.78 9.32 2.60
N GLU A 108 5.07 9.91 3.76
CA GLU A 108 4.06 10.47 4.67
C GLU A 108 3.13 11.45 3.95
N VAL A 109 3.68 12.46 3.28
CA VAL A 109 2.89 13.48 2.57
C VAL A 109 2.11 12.88 1.40
N PRO A 110 2.71 12.07 0.49
CA PRO A 110 1.97 11.37 -0.55
C PRO A 110 0.82 10.47 -0.03
N ILE A 111 1.04 9.74 1.07
CA ILE A 111 0.03 8.89 1.70
C ILE A 111 -1.12 9.77 2.22
N LEU A 112 -0.81 10.87 2.92
CA LEU A 112 -1.81 11.80 3.43
C LEU A 112 -2.66 12.40 2.31
N ILE A 113 -2.03 12.90 1.25
CA ILE A 113 -2.73 13.44 0.07
C ILE A 113 -3.62 12.37 -0.56
N THR A 114 -3.13 11.13 -0.65
CA THR A 114 -3.91 10.01 -1.18
C THR A 114 -5.13 9.72 -0.33
N ILE A 115 -5.01 9.71 1.00
CA ILE A 115 -6.13 9.49 1.92
C ILE A 115 -7.17 10.60 1.80
N ILE A 116 -6.74 11.87 1.78
CA ILE A 116 -7.63 13.02 1.60
C ILE A 116 -8.36 12.92 0.25
N GLY A 117 -7.63 12.60 -0.83
CA GLY A 117 -8.21 12.41 -2.15
C GLY A 117 -9.22 11.26 -2.20
N CYS A 118 -8.93 10.13 -1.55
CA CYS A 118 -9.85 9.01 -1.44
C CYS A 118 -11.11 9.38 -0.66
N PHE A 119 -10.96 10.10 0.46
CA PHE A 119 -12.08 10.58 1.27
C PHE A 119 -12.98 11.53 0.47
N HIS A 120 -12.39 12.53 -0.17
CA HIS A 120 -13.12 13.48 -1.02
C HIS A 120 -13.89 12.76 -2.14
N ALA A 121 -13.26 11.78 -2.79
CA ALA A 121 -13.91 10.99 -3.84
C ALA A 121 -15.09 10.17 -3.28
N ILE A 122 -14.93 9.49 -2.14
CA ILE A 122 -16.01 8.71 -1.51
C ILE A 122 -17.21 9.61 -1.20
N VAL A 123 -16.98 10.77 -0.60
CA VAL A 123 -18.05 11.73 -0.25
C VAL A 123 -18.72 12.27 -1.52
N SER A 124 -17.95 12.57 -2.56
CA SER A 124 -18.47 13.10 -3.82
C SER A 124 -19.38 12.07 -4.52
N GLU A 125 -18.93 10.81 -4.64
CA GLU A 125 -19.72 9.74 -5.25
C GLU A 125 -20.99 9.44 -4.44
N ALA A 126 -20.89 9.42 -3.11
CA ALA A 126 -22.05 9.24 -2.24
C ALA A 126 -23.06 10.40 -2.40
N HIS A 127 -22.57 11.64 -2.55
CA HIS A 127 -23.41 12.81 -2.80
C HIS A 127 -24.11 12.72 -4.17
N ILE A 128 -23.43 12.25 -5.22
CA ILE A 128 -24.03 12.02 -6.55
C ILE A 128 -25.19 11.03 -6.45
N ILE A 129 -24.99 9.90 -5.76
CA ILE A 129 -26.05 8.90 -5.53
C ILE A 129 -27.22 9.54 -4.77
N TYR A 130 -26.94 10.25 -3.66
CA TYR A 130 -27.96 10.91 -2.86
C TYR A 130 -28.79 11.89 -3.70
N HIS A 131 -28.13 12.81 -4.42
CA HIS A 131 -28.81 13.82 -5.22
C HIS A 131 -29.65 13.20 -6.33
N GLY A 132 -29.10 12.24 -7.07
CA GLY A 132 -29.83 11.63 -8.18
C GLY A 132 -31.00 10.75 -7.75
N VAL A 133 -30.91 10.07 -6.61
CA VAL A 133 -31.99 9.21 -6.10
C VAL A 133 -33.08 10.05 -5.40
N ILE A 134 -32.70 11.00 -4.55
CA ILE A 134 -33.64 11.71 -3.67
C ILE A 134 -34.15 13.01 -4.29
N VAL A 135 -33.28 13.78 -4.94
CA VAL A 135 -33.62 15.12 -5.46
C VAL A 135 -34.19 15.01 -6.88
N GLU A 136 -33.46 14.36 -7.79
CA GLU A 136 -33.85 14.29 -9.20
C GLU A 136 -34.78 13.12 -9.53
N LYS A 137 -34.78 12.05 -8.71
CA LYS A 137 -35.58 10.82 -8.88
C LYS A 137 -35.43 10.14 -10.26
N MET A 138 -34.37 10.46 -10.99
CA MET A 138 -34.13 10.08 -12.38
C MET A 138 -32.75 9.44 -12.58
N LEU A 139 -32.15 8.88 -11.52
CA LEU A 139 -30.85 8.25 -11.66
C LEU A 139 -30.98 6.81 -12.19
N HIS A 140 -30.39 6.56 -13.36
CA HIS A 140 -30.32 5.22 -13.92
C HIS A 140 -29.49 4.29 -13.02
N PHE A 141 -29.93 3.02 -12.94
CA PHE A 141 -29.27 1.97 -12.14
C PHE A 141 -27.77 1.81 -12.47
N HIS A 142 -27.39 2.04 -13.74
CA HIS A 142 -26.00 2.05 -14.18
C HIS A 142 -25.12 3.04 -13.41
N TRP A 143 -25.61 4.26 -13.17
CA TRP A 143 -24.89 5.28 -12.43
C TRP A 143 -24.73 4.89 -10.95
N ILE A 144 -25.75 4.28 -10.34
CA ILE A 144 -25.66 3.77 -8.97
C ILE A 144 -24.53 2.75 -8.85
N ILE A 145 -24.48 1.78 -9.78
CA ILE A 145 -23.45 0.75 -9.80
C ILE A 145 -22.07 1.39 -9.99
N ASN A 146 -21.94 2.30 -10.96
CA ASN A 146 -20.67 2.93 -11.27
C ASN A 146 -20.10 3.73 -10.09
N CYS A 147 -20.91 4.59 -9.47
CA CYS A 147 -20.54 5.35 -8.27
C CYS A 147 -20.20 4.42 -7.10
N SER A 148 -20.95 3.33 -6.92
CA SER A 148 -20.67 2.34 -5.87
C SER A 148 -19.34 1.60 -6.10
N MET A 149 -19.03 1.23 -7.35
CA MET A 149 -17.74 0.65 -7.71
C MET A 149 -16.59 1.64 -7.45
N TRP A 150 -16.77 2.94 -7.75
CA TRP A 150 -15.81 3.98 -7.39
C TRP A 150 -15.64 4.12 -5.88
N ILE A 151 -16.68 4.00 -5.07
CA ILE A 151 -16.53 4.03 -3.61
C ILE A 151 -15.70 2.82 -3.13
N ILE A 152 -16.04 1.61 -3.60
CA ILE A 152 -15.29 0.38 -3.29
C ILE A 152 -13.83 0.52 -3.72
N TRP A 153 -13.58 1.14 -4.87
CA TRP A 153 -12.24 1.44 -5.36
C TRP A 153 -11.40 2.25 -4.36
N GLN A 154 -11.93 3.37 -3.91
CA GLN A 154 -11.24 4.25 -2.97
C GLN A 154 -11.02 3.54 -1.62
N MET A 155 -12.00 2.77 -1.15
CA MET A 155 -11.89 1.96 0.08
C MET A 155 -10.79 0.91 -0.01
N LEU A 156 -10.63 0.23 -1.16
CA LEU A 156 -9.56 -0.74 -1.37
C LEU A 156 -8.17 -0.10 -1.31
N LYS A 157 -8.00 1.11 -1.86
CA LYS A 157 -6.72 1.85 -1.76
C LYS A 157 -6.37 2.14 -0.30
N ILE A 158 -7.33 2.63 0.49
CA ILE A 158 -7.15 2.87 1.93
C ILE A 158 -6.83 1.56 2.66
N HIS A 159 -7.52 0.46 2.32
CA HIS A 159 -7.29 -0.85 2.93
C HIS A 159 -5.87 -1.35 2.67
N VAL A 160 -5.35 -1.22 1.44
CA VAL A 160 -3.97 -1.61 1.12
C VAL A 160 -2.95 -0.78 1.91
N LEU A 161 -3.14 0.54 1.98
CA LEU A 161 -2.28 1.43 2.76
C LEU A 161 -2.29 1.06 4.25
N SER A 162 -3.46 0.77 4.81
CA SER A 162 -3.60 0.32 6.20
C SER A 162 -2.86 -1.01 6.45
N ARG A 163 -3.04 -2.00 5.57
CA ARG A 163 -2.35 -3.30 5.69
C ARG A 163 -0.84 -3.20 5.54
N CYS A 164 -0.35 -2.26 4.73
CA CYS A 164 1.07 -1.92 4.64
C CYS A 164 1.61 -1.45 6.00
N GLY A 165 0.93 -0.49 6.63
CA GLY A 165 1.31 0.04 7.93
C GLY A 165 1.28 -1.02 9.04
N GLU A 166 0.25 -1.88 9.05
CA GLU A 166 0.14 -2.98 10.00
C GLU A 166 1.29 -3.99 9.86
N THR A 167 1.63 -4.36 8.62
CA THR A 167 2.71 -5.30 8.34
C THR A 167 4.06 -4.76 8.81
N LEU A 168 4.33 -3.48 8.52
CA LEU A 168 5.56 -2.82 8.97
C LEU A 168 5.64 -2.73 10.49
N LYS A 169 4.51 -2.43 11.17
CA LYS A 169 4.45 -2.39 12.63
C LYS A 169 4.79 -3.74 13.25
N LEU A 170 4.27 -4.84 12.69
CA LEU A 170 4.54 -6.19 13.20
C LEU A 170 6.00 -6.63 13.01
N GLU A 171 6.70 -6.09 12.00
CA GLU A 171 8.07 -6.49 11.67
C GLU A 171 9.14 -5.60 12.29
N VAL A 172 8.84 -4.33 12.55
CA VAL A 172 9.74 -3.41 13.27
C VAL A 172 9.57 -3.55 14.79
N CYS A 173 8.35 -3.87 15.26
CA CYS A 173 8.01 -4.06 16.67
C CYS A 173 8.07 -5.55 17.06
N PHE A 174 9.15 -6.25 16.71
CA PHE A 174 9.49 -7.51 17.38
C PHE A 174 10.11 -7.17 18.73
N ASP A 175 9.30 -7.31 19.80
CA ASP A 175 9.78 -7.48 21.17
C ASP A 175 10.46 -8.86 21.35
#